data_AF-A0A9P5UR98-F1
#
_entry.id   AF-A0A9P5UR98-F1
#
_cell.length_a   1.000
_cell.length_b   1.000
_cell.length_c   1.000
_cell.angle_alpha   90.00
_cell.angle_beta   90.00
_cell.angle_gamma   90.00
#
_symmetry.space_group_name_H-M   'P 1'
#
loop_
_entity.id
_entity.type
_entity.pdbx_description
1 polymer ?
#
loop_
_entity_poly.entity_id
_entity_poly.type
_entity_poly.pdbx_seq_one_letter_code
_entity_poly.pdbx_strand_id
1 'polypeptide(L)'
;MVCTNAFSSLLTRTLVRAAAHSSSAHVLPTRTLSTININNAFKRVPSKPVMGASLIRIAAQHQQNARSIALMVKARFQSTIAASTTNNTVNAASTAAAATATKVAPEIVVKPIVGYWMFAISAMTFGIVVVGGMTRLTESGLSIVEWNLIKGMKPPRSQAEWEEEFEKYKQFPEYKILNHGMSLEEFKRIFYYEWSHRMLGRAIGAAFILPGLFFAARGMLSKNIARRSLIIGSLIGFQGALGWYMVKSGLDEQLMTTPGATPRVSQYRLAAHLGSAFLIYAGAFMTGLKILTDYKISKGAYESLAATINNPILKRFRGAAHGIVALVFLTAISGAFVAGLDAGLVYNEFPLMGGRLMPPVRELFDDHYLHKEDHPTLGLWRNMFDNQVTVQFNHRVLATTTFTAISALFLYSRNLPLPPHARLGVNVLLGAACGQVGLGIATLLYMVPVSLGTAHQAGSLTLLTVAMYLMHSLKKVPLAKKIPLRL
;
A
#
# COMPACT_ATOMS: atom_id res chain seq x y z
N MET A 1 21.32 -16.15 -22.21
CA MET A 1 21.36 -15.73 -23.62
C MET A 1 20.39 -16.61 -24.40
N VAL A 2 19.65 -16.05 -25.37
CA VAL A 2 18.62 -16.68 -26.24
C VAL A 2 17.13 -16.47 -25.87
N CYS A 3 16.75 -15.67 -24.87
CA CYS A 3 15.33 -15.24 -24.69
C CYS A 3 15.06 -13.73 -24.65
N THR A 4 16.06 -12.88 -24.87
CA THR A 4 15.90 -11.40 -24.85
C THR A 4 15.83 -10.75 -26.23
N ASN A 5 16.05 -11.50 -27.33
CA ASN A 5 16.09 -10.92 -28.69
C ASN A 5 14.75 -10.97 -29.45
N ALA A 6 13.71 -11.64 -28.94
CA ALA A 6 12.42 -11.74 -29.63
C ALA A 6 11.52 -10.50 -29.43
N PHE A 7 11.69 -9.75 -28.33
CA PHE A 7 10.80 -8.63 -28.00
C PHE A 7 11.24 -7.29 -28.65
N SER A 8 12.54 -7.13 -28.92
CA SER A 8 13.06 -5.93 -29.60
C SER A 8 12.80 -5.95 -31.11
N SER A 9 12.74 -7.13 -31.74
CA SER A 9 12.47 -7.29 -33.18
C SER A 9 11.01 -7.00 -33.59
N LEU A 10 10.05 -7.07 -32.65
CA LEU A 10 8.63 -6.90 -32.95
C LEU A 10 8.19 -5.42 -32.91
N LEU A 11 8.84 -4.60 -32.06
CA LEU A 11 8.55 -3.17 -31.97
C LEU A 11 9.11 -2.37 -33.16
N THR A 12 10.29 -2.73 -33.66
CA THR A 12 10.92 -2.01 -34.79
C THR A 12 10.24 -2.29 -36.13
N ARG A 13 9.67 -3.49 -36.32
CA ARG A 13 8.96 -3.86 -37.55
C ARG A 13 7.56 -3.24 -37.68
N THR A 14 6.97 -2.82 -36.57
CA THR A 14 5.63 -2.19 -36.56
C THR A 14 5.69 -0.68 -36.81
N LEU A 15 6.79 -0.02 -36.41
CA LEU A 15 7.00 1.42 -36.64
C LEU A 15 7.55 1.76 -38.03
N VAL A 16 8.25 0.83 -38.70
CA VAL A 16 8.73 1.03 -40.09
C VAL A 16 7.62 0.78 -41.12
N ARG A 17 6.56 0.03 -40.78
CA ARG A 17 5.42 -0.23 -41.69
C ARG A 17 4.35 0.88 -41.69
N ALA A 18 4.36 1.78 -40.71
CA ALA A 18 3.45 2.92 -40.63
C ALA A 18 3.96 4.19 -41.35
N ALA A 19 5.24 4.22 -41.77
CA ALA A 19 5.83 5.33 -42.52
C ALA A 19 5.92 5.08 -44.04
N ALA A 20 5.33 3.98 -44.55
CA ALA A 20 5.43 3.55 -45.94
C ALA A 20 4.10 3.52 -46.70
N HIS A 21 3.02 4.13 -46.18
CA HIS A 21 1.73 4.26 -46.88
C HIS A 21 1.20 5.71 -46.80
N SER A 22 1.89 6.63 -47.47
CA SER A 22 1.30 7.90 -47.90
C SER A 22 2.11 8.49 -49.07
N SER A 23 1.96 7.91 -50.26
CA SER A 23 2.37 8.56 -51.52
C SER A 23 1.73 7.86 -52.73
N SER A 24 0.75 8.52 -53.33
CA SER A 24 0.34 8.46 -54.75
C SER A 24 -0.60 9.65 -54.95
N ALA A 25 -0.06 10.82 -55.34
CA ALA A 25 0.14 11.28 -56.72
C ALA A 25 -1.14 11.86 -57.36
N HIS A 26 -1.21 13.20 -57.42
CA HIS A 26 -1.89 13.92 -58.51
C HIS A 26 -1.16 15.24 -58.83
N VAL A 27 -0.47 15.21 -59.97
CA VAL A 27 -0.39 16.21 -61.07
C VAL A 27 -0.12 17.70 -60.74
N LEU A 28 1.08 18.13 -61.17
CA LEU A 28 1.65 19.48 -61.40
C LEU A 28 0.87 20.31 -62.48
N PRO A 29 1.05 21.65 -62.68
CA PRO A 29 2.38 22.25 -62.95
C PRO A 29 2.67 23.75 -62.67
N THR A 30 3.97 24.06 -62.80
CA THR A 30 4.64 25.35 -63.14
C THR A 30 4.67 26.44 -62.04
N ARG A 31 5.77 27.15 -61.74
CA ARG A 31 6.89 27.62 -62.58
C ARG A 31 8.04 28.17 -61.70
N THR A 32 9.29 27.88 -62.10
CA THR A 32 10.53 28.71 -61.99
C THR A 32 11.01 29.28 -60.64
N LEU A 33 12.17 28.78 -60.20
CA LEU A 33 13.14 29.48 -59.37
C LEU A 33 14.01 30.40 -60.24
N SER A 34 14.18 31.66 -59.83
CA SER A 34 15.37 32.44 -60.15
C SER A 34 15.68 33.45 -59.05
N THR A 35 16.91 33.37 -58.59
CA THR A 35 17.71 34.33 -57.81
C THR A 35 17.54 35.79 -58.28
N ILE A 36 17.66 36.77 -57.36
CA ILE A 36 18.59 37.92 -57.44
C ILE A 36 18.36 38.92 -56.28
N ASN A 37 19.40 39.00 -55.46
CA ASN A 37 20.18 40.19 -55.13
C ASN A 37 19.57 41.38 -54.36
N ILE A 38 20.28 41.70 -53.29
CA ILE A 38 20.11 42.78 -52.34
C ILE A 38 20.80 44.01 -52.93
N ASN A 39 20.07 45.08 -53.25
CA ASN A 39 20.50 46.47 -53.03
C ASN A 39 19.40 47.45 -53.46
N ASN A 40 19.29 48.53 -52.67
CA ASN A 40 18.54 49.77 -52.89
C ASN A 40 17.02 49.77 -52.66
N ALA A 41 16.65 50.21 -51.45
CA ALA A 41 15.59 51.21 -51.29
C ALA A 41 15.77 51.99 -49.98
N PHE A 42 16.72 52.94 -49.98
CA PHE A 42 16.67 54.07 -49.04
C PHE A 42 15.56 55.02 -49.51
N LYS A 43 14.50 55.20 -48.70
CA LYS A 43 13.88 56.52 -48.47
C LYS A 43 12.76 56.45 -47.41
N ARG A 44 12.99 57.27 -46.37
CA ARG A 44 12.04 57.93 -45.44
C ARG A 44 11.63 57.18 -44.16
N VAL A 45 12.29 57.59 -43.07
CA VAL A 45 11.85 57.58 -41.66
C VAL A 45 11.32 59.00 -41.35
N PRO A 46 10.28 59.19 -40.51
CA PRO A 46 10.41 59.37 -39.04
C PRO A 46 9.33 58.59 -38.25
N SER A 47 9.37 58.34 -36.94
CA SER A 47 10.36 58.31 -35.86
C SER A 47 9.62 57.70 -34.64
N LYS A 48 10.27 56.80 -33.90
CA LYS A 48 10.27 56.63 -32.42
C LYS A 48 10.69 55.20 -32.01
N PRO A 49 11.74 55.03 -31.18
CA PRO A 49 12.15 53.75 -30.62
C PRO A 49 11.46 53.51 -29.26
N VAL A 50 11.46 52.25 -28.80
CA VAL A 50 11.71 51.79 -27.40
C VAL A 50 10.98 50.45 -27.19
N MET A 51 11.66 49.33 -27.45
CA MET A 51 11.34 48.05 -26.79
C MET A 51 12.49 47.01 -26.82
N GLY A 52 13.74 47.41 -27.06
CA GLY A 52 14.90 46.48 -27.06
C GLY A 52 15.71 46.47 -25.75
N ALA A 53 15.77 47.60 -25.04
CA ALA A 53 16.64 47.76 -23.87
C ALA A 53 16.10 47.12 -22.57
N SER A 54 14.78 46.88 -22.49
CA SER A 54 14.15 46.35 -21.27
C SER A 54 14.35 44.83 -21.11
N LEU A 55 14.29 44.07 -22.21
CA LEU A 55 14.46 42.61 -22.20
C LEU A 55 15.91 42.19 -21.91
N ILE A 56 16.90 42.96 -22.39
CA ILE A 56 18.31 42.70 -22.13
C ILE A 56 18.66 42.99 -20.65
N ARG A 57 18.05 44.01 -20.04
CA ARG A 57 18.23 44.31 -18.61
C ARG A 57 17.61 43.24 -17.70
N ILE A 58 16.44 42.70 -18.07
CA ILE A 58 15.77 41.64 -17.28
C ILE A 58 16.58 40.33 -17.34
N ALA A 59 17.12 39.97 -18.50
CA ALA A 59 17.97 38.77 -18.65
C ALA A 59 19.29 38.90 -17.85
N ALA A 60 19.93 40.07 -17.88
CA ALA A 60 21.14 40.35 -17.10
C ALA A 60 20.89 40.31 -15.59
N GLN A 61 19.74 40.84 -15.13
CA GLN A 61 19.33 40.80 -13.71
C GLN A 61 19.09 39.37 -13.22
N HIS A 62 18.45 38.52 -14.03
CA HIS A 62 18.23 37.11 -13.68
C HIS A 62 19.54 36.31 -13.59
N GLN A 63 20.50 36.59 -14.45
CA GLN A 63 21.81 35.94 -14.43
C GLN A 63 22.66 36.38 -13.23
N GLN A 64 22.59 37.65 -12.82
CA GLN A 64 23.25 38.13 -11.60
C GLN A 64 22.63 37.55 -10.33
N ASN A 65 21.30 37.43 -10.27
CA ASN A 65 20.59 36.82 -9.14
C ASN A 65 20.89 35.32 -9.00
N ALA A 66 21.06 34.59 -10.10
CA ALA A 66 21.46 33.18 -10.06
C ALA A 66 22.90 32.99 -9.53
N ARG A 67 23.81 33.92 -9.88
CA ARG A 67 25.21 33.88 -9.40
C ARG A 67 25.32 34.25 -7.91
N SER A 68 24.54 35.20 -7.43
CA SER A 68 24.52 35.58 -6.01
C SER A 68 23.91 34.49 -5.11
N ILE A 69 22.86 33.80 -5.59
CA ILE A 69 22.30 32.62 -4.89
C ILE A 69 23.32 31.47 -4.86
N ALA A 70 24.02 31.20 -5.97
CA ALA A 70 25.06 30.17 -6.00
C ALA A 70 26.24 30.47 -5.06
N LEU A 71 26.64 31.75 -4.96
CA LEU A 71 27.66 32.21 -4.00
C LEU A 71 27.19 32.10 -2.55
N MET A 72 25.93 32.41 -2.25
CA MET A 72 25.35 32.25 -0.91
C MET A 72 25.27 30.77 -0.47
N VAL A 73 24.91 29.87 -1.39
CA VAL A 73 24.88 28.42 -1.13
C VAL A 73 26.29 27.88 -0.90
N LYS A 74 27.29 28.35 -1.66
CA LYS A 74 28.70 27.98 -1.49
C LYS A 74 29.27 28.49 -0.16
N ALA A 75 28.93 29.73 0.24
CA ALA A 75 29.33 30.32 1.52
C ALA A 75 28.70 29.57 2.73
N ARG A 76 27.43 29.16 2.64
CA ARG A 76 26.78 28.30 3.67
C ARG A 76 27.38 26.90 3.76
N PHE A 77 27.84 26.34 2.63
CA PHE A 77 28.52 25.05 2.64
C PHE A 77 29.92 25.13 3.27
N GLN A 78 30.65 26.23 3.03
CA GLN A 78 31.96 26.46 3.63
C GLN A 78 31.89 26.79 5.13
N SER A 79 30.87 27.52 5.59
CA SER A 79 30.67 27.76 7.03
C SER A 79 30.26 26.49 7.80
N THR A 80 29.56 25.56 7.16
CA THR A 80 29.21 24.25 7.75
C THR A 80 30.43 23.32 7.85
N ILE A 81 31.40 23.45 6.94
CA ILE A 81 32.67 22.70 7.01
C ILE A 81 33.62 23.31 8.05
N ALA A 82 33.67 24.64 8.18
CA ALA A 82 34.49 25.31 9.21
C ALA A 82 33.99 25.01 10.64
N ALA A 83 32.68 24.91 10.85
CA ALA A 83 32.08 24.51 12.14
C ALA A 83 32.29 23.02 12.50
N SER A 84 32.70 22.18 11.53
CA SER A 84 33.04 20.77 11.77
C SER A 84 34.49 20.58 12.27
N THR A 85 35.35 21.58 12.12
CA THR A 85 36.79 21.46 12.43
C THR A 85 37.14 21.96 13.84
N THR A 86 36.28 22.79 14.46
CA THR A 86 36.48 23.30 15.84
C THR A 86 35.94 22.40 16.95
N ASN A 87 35.21 21.32 16.63
CA ASN A 87 34.68 20.37 17.63
C ASN A 87 35.59 19.17 17.93
N ASN A 88 36.79 19.10 17.31
CA ASN A 88 37.70 17.95 17.47
C ASN A 88 38.70 18.06 18.63
N THR A 89 38.70 19.14 19.41
CA THR A 89 39.60 19.30 20.58
C THR A 89 38.91 19.13 21.94
N VAL A 90 37.57 19.01 22.00
CA VAL A 90 36.82 18.82 23.27
C VAL A 90 36.46 17.35 23.54
N ASN A 91 36.54 16.47 22.53
CA ASN A 91 36.19 15.05 22.68
C ASN A 91 37.32 14.13 23.21
N ALA A 92 38.49 14.68 23.52
CA ALA A 92 39.60 13.90 24.10
C ALA A 92 39.48 13.71 25.62
N ALA A 93 38.64 14.51 26.31
CA ALA A 93 38.46 14.44 27.76
C ALA A 93 37.20 13.68 28.21
N SER A 94 36.29 13.33 27.29
CA SER A 94 35.06 12.58 27.60
C SER A 94 35.18 11.07 27.37
N THR A 95 36.31 10.60 26.84
CA THR A 95 36.60 9.19 26.55
C THR A 95 37.02 8.37 27.79
N ALA A 96 37.26 9.01 28.93
CA ALA A 96 37.60 8.32 30.19
C ALA A 96 36.37 7.93 31.05
N ALA A 97 35.18 8.47 30.79
CA ALA A 97 33.98 8.22 31.60
C ALA A 97 33.00 7.17 31.00
N ALA A 98 33.28 6.65 29.80
CA ALA A 98 32.42 5.69 29.09
C ALA A 98 32.83 4.20 29.28
N ALA A 99 33.55 3.88 30.37
CA ALA A 99 33.98 2.51 30.67
C ALA A 99 33.04 1.75 31.62
N THR A 100 31.84 2.25 31.89
CA THR A 100 30.79 1.43 32.52
C THR A 100 29.93 0.82 31.44
N ALA A 101 30.52 -0.11 30.68
CA ALA A 101 29.78 -0.98 29.79
C ALA A 101 28.88 -1.86 30.66
N THR A 102 27.62 -1.46 30.82
CA THR A 102 26.56 -2.33 31.35
C THR A 102 26.65 -3.64 30.56
N LYS A 103 27.01 -4.74 31.22
CA LYS A 103 26.96 -6.08 30.63
C LYS A 103 25.51 -6.36 30.26
N VAL A 104 25.10 -5.97 29.06
CA VAL A 104 23.83 -6.39 28.47
C VAL A 104 23.93 -7.91 28.36
N ALA A 105 23.14 -8.62 29.17
CA ALA A 105 23.04 -10.06 29.09
C ALA A 105 22.81 -10.46 27.62
N PRO A 106 23.51 -11.49 27.09
CA PRO A 106 23.37 -11.87 25.70
C PRO A 106 21.90 -12.12 25.37
N GLU A 107 21.39 -11.45 24.33
CA GLU A 107 20.02 -11.64 23.87
C GLU A 107 19.86 -13.12 23.51
N ILE A 108 18.97 -13.83 24.21
CA ILE A 108 18.68 -15.24 23.95
C ILE A 108 18.26 -15.35 22.49
N VAL A 109 19.03 -16.11 21.71
CA VAL A 109 18.69 -16.41 20.32
C VAL A 109 17.47 -17.33 20.32
N VAL A 110 16.35 -16.81 19.84
CA VAL A 110 15.08 -17.54 19.81
C VAL A 110 15.14 -18.62 18.72
N LYS A 111 14.67 -19.84 19.04
CA LYS A 111 14.67 -20.98 18.11
C LYS A 111 13.74 -20.72 16.90
N PRO A 112 14.06 -21.23 15.70
CA PRO A 112 13.27 -20.99 14.48
C PRO A 112 11.79 -21.40 14.57
N ILE A 113 11.45 -22.38 15.42
CA ILE A 113 10.06 -22.84 15.61
C ILE A 113 9.11 -21.71 16.02
N VAL A 114 9.57 -20.76 16.83
CA VAL A 114 8.78 -19.57 17.21
C VAL A 114 8.59 -18.65 16.00
N GLY A 115 9.58 -18.57 15.11
CA GLY A 115 9.48 -17.83 13.86
C GLY A 115 8.49 -18.47 12.87
N TYR A 116 8.47 -19.80 12.76
CA TYR A 116 7.47 -20.51 11.95
C TYR A 116 6.06 -20.39 12.51
N TRP A 117 5.89 -20.36 13.83
CA TRP A 117 4.62 -20.01 14.44
C TRP A 117 4.15 -18.62 14.02
N MET A 118 5.02 -17.60 14.04
CA MET A 118 4.66 -16.26 13.56
C MET A 118 4.30 -16.24 12.07
N PHE A 119 4.97 -17.03 11.23
CA PHE A 119 4.59 -17.17 9.83
C PHE A 119 3.25 -17.89 9.65
N ALA A 120 2.94 -18.90 10.46
CA ALA A 120 1.63 -19.56 10.43
C ALA A 120 0.52 -18.56 10.77
N ILE A 121 0.70 -17.72 11.79
CA ILE A 121 -0.24 -16.65 12.14
C ILE A 121 -0.40 -15.66 10.98
N SER A 122 0.71 -15.20 10.41
CA SER A 122 0.68 -14.32 9.23
C SER A 122 -0.06 -14.96 8.04
N ALA A 123 0.16 -16.24 7.76
CA ALA A 123 -0.51 -16.95 6.68
C ALA A 123 -2.02 -17.10 6.94
N MET A 124 -2.42 -17.42 8.17
CA MET A 124 -3.84 -17.47 8.54
C MET A 124 -4.48 -16.08 8.47
N THR A 125 -3.78 -15.02 8.89
CA THR A 125 -4.25 -13.63 8.74
C THR A 125 -4.37 -13.23 7.26
N PHE A 126 -3.48 -13.70 6.39
CA PHE A 126 -3.64 -13.53 4.94
C PHE A 126 -4.93 -14.22 4.47
N GLY A 127 -5.15 -15.47 4.86
CA GLY A 127 -6.35 -16.23 4.52
C GLY A 127 -7.64 -15.54 4.96
N ILE A 128 -7.70 -15.05 6.20
CA ILE A 128 -8.91 -14.37 6.70
C ILE A 128 -9.15 -13.03 6.02
N VAL A 129 -8.10 -12.30 5.62
CA VAL A 129 -8.26 -11.10 4.79
C VAL A 129 -8.92 -11.45 3.46
N VAL A 130 -8.56 -12.56 2.82
CA VAL A 130 -9.20 -13.01 1.56
C VAL A 130 -10.67 -13.37 1.79
N VAL A 131 -10.95 -14.19 2.82
CA VAL A 131 -12.33 -14.61 3.15
C VAL A 131 -13.21 -13.42 3.58
N GLY A 132 -12.65 -12.48 4.34
CA GLY A 132 -13.33 -11.24 4.72
C GLY A 132 -13.61 -10.34 3.52
N GLY A 133 -12.69 -10.28 2.55
CA GLY A 133 -12.90 -9.60 1.27
C GLY A 133 -14.08 -10.18 0.49
N MET A 134 -14.16 -11.52 0.38
CA MET A 134 -15.32 -12.19 -0.22
C MET A 134 -16.60 -11.85 0.54
N THR A 135 -16.59 -11.98 1.88
CA THR A 135 -17.75 -11.68 2.74
C THR A 135 -18.28 -10.25 2.54
N ARG A 136 -17.39 -9.25 2.34
CA ARG A 136 -17.81 -7.88 2.03
C ARG A 136 -18.37 -7.74 0.61
N LEU A 137 -17.69 -8.31 -0.38
CA LEU A 137 -18.07 -8.19 -1.79
C LEU A 137 -19.31 -9.00 -2.16
N THR A 138 -19.68 -10.00 -1.37
CA THR A 138 -20.94 -10.75 -1.48
C THR A 138 -22.01 -10.25 -0.50
N GLU A 139 -21.79 -9.10 0.14
CA GLU A 139 -22.71 -8.47 1.10
C GLU A 139 -23.22 -9.45 2.17
N SER A 140 -22.33 -10.33 2.63
CA SER A 140 -22.69 -11.41 3.54
C SER A 140 -22.42 -11.08 5.01
N GLY A 141 -21.87 -9.90 5.30
CA GLY A 141 -21.35 -9.54 6.62
C GLY A 141 -22.39 -9.36 7.72
N LEU A 142 -23.69 -9.43 7.41
CA LEU A 142 -24.81 -9.24 8.35
C LEU A 142 -25.80 -10.42 8.32
N SER A 143 -25.43 -11.55 7.70
CA SER A 143 -26.25 -12.76 7.60
C SER A 143 -26.41 -13.53 8.93
N ILE A 144 -25.47 -13.39 9.87
CA ILE A 144 -25.48 -14.03 11.19
C ILE A 144 -25.65 -12.98 12.28
N VAL A 145 -26.88 -12.84 12.75
CA VAL A 145 -27.31 -11.76 13.64
C VAL A 145 -26.91 -11.99 15.10
N GLU A 146 -26.72 -13.25 15.50
CA GLU A 146 -26.33 -13.59 16.86
C GLU A 146 -24.80 -13.61 17.02
N TRP A 147 -24.32 -13.01 18.12
CA TRP A 147 -22.92 -13.12 18.51
C TRP A 147 -22.76 -14.11 19.66
N ASN A 148 -22.46 -15.36 19.32
CA ASN A 148 -22.22 -16.44 20.28
C ASN A 148 -20.77 -16.93 20.20
N LEU A 149 -20.04 -16.92 21.33
CA LEU A 149 -18.65 -17.37 21.38
C LEU A 149 -18.48 -18.85 20.99
N ILE A 150 -19.35 -19.72 21.52
CA ILE A 150 -19.27 -21.18 21.36
C ILE A 150 -20.46 -21.76 20.58
N LYS A 151 -21.71 -21.37 20.90
CA LYS A 151 -22.91 -21.96 20.26
C LYS A 151 -22.95 -21.77 18.74
N GLY A 152 -22.52 -20.60 18.25
CA GLY A 152 -22.46 -20.28 16.81
C GLY A 152 -21.31 -20.94 16.05
N MET A 153 -20.56 -21.87 16.65
CA MET A 153 -19.49 -22.60 15.93
C MET A 153 -20.02 -23.65 14.97
N LYS A 154 -21.20 -24.22 15.23
CA LYS A 154 -21.81 -25.23 14.36
C LYS A 154 -22.80 -24.54 13.42
N PRO A 155 -22.67 -24.67 12.08
CA PRO A 155 -23.68 -24.18 11.17
C PRO A 155 -24.92 -25.08 11.24
N PRO A 156 -26.11 -24.60 10.83
CA PRO A 156 -27.32 -25.41 10.72
C PRO A 156 -27.09 -26.65 9.85
N ARG A 157 -27.66 -27.79 10.26
CA ARG A 157 -27.49 -29.10 9.60
C ARG A 157 -28.80 -29.73 9.14
N SER A 158 -29.91 -29.39 9.78
CA SER A 158 -31.24 -29.84 9.39
C SER A 158 -31.98 -28.73 8.63
N GLN A 159 -32.99 -29.11 7.86
CA GLN A 159 -33.84 -28.17 7.15
C GLN A 159 -34.55 -27.21 8.12
N ALA A 160 -35.05 -27.72 9.25
CA ALA A 160 -35.70 -26.92 10.28
C ALA A 160 -34.76 -25.88 10.92
N GLU A 161 -33.50 -26.25 11.21
CA GLU A 161 -32.51 -25.30 11.73
C GLU A 161 -32.18 -24.20 10.71
N TRP A 162 -32.14 -24.55 9.41
CA TRP A 162 -31.93 -23.57 8.34
C TRP A 162 -33.10 -22.59 8.21
N GLU A 163 -34.33 -23.09 8.32
CA GLU A 163 -35.53 -22.25 8.32
C GLU A 163 -35.56 -21.33 9.53
N GLU A 164 -35.20 -21.80 10.73
CA GLU A 164 -35.12 -20.96 11.93
C GLU A 164 -34.15 -19.80 11.77
N GLU A 165 -32.91 -20.06 11.32
CA GLU A 165 -31.92 -19.00 11.10
C GLU A 165 -32.34 -18.04 9.98
N PHE A 166 -33.01 -18.54 8.94
CA PHE A 166 -33.51 -17.69 7.88
C PHE A 166 -34.67 -16.80 8.34
N GLU A 167 -35.59 -17.31 9.16
CA GLU A 167 -36.65 -16.51 9.76
C GLU A 167 -36.10 -15.40 10.66
N LYS A 168 -35.01 -15.66 11.39
CA LYS A 168 -34.29 -14.59 12.11
C LYS A 168 -33.77 -13.54 11.13
N TYR A 169 -33.07 -13.94 10.07
CA TYR A 169 -32.51 -13.02 9.08
C TYR A 169 -33.59 -12.12 8.43
N LYS A 170 -34.78 -12.65 8.14
CA LYS A 170 -35.91 -11.90 7.59
C LYS A 170 -36.37 -10.72 8.45
N GLN A 171 -36.08 -10.73 9.76
CA GLN A 171 -36.45 -9.65 10.65
C GLN A 171 -35.57 -8.40 10.48
N PHE A 172 -34.38 -8.52 9.88
CA PHE A 172 -33.38 -7.46 9.85
C PHE A 172 -33.48 -6.55 8.62
N PRO A 173 -32.93 -5.33 8.71
CA PRO A 173 -33.00 -4.35 7.62
C PRO A 173 -32.41 -4.86 6.30
N GLU A 174 -31.32 -5.64 6.33
CA GLU A 174 -30.67 -6.16 5.12
C GLU A 174 -31.61 -7.03 4.27
N TYR A 175 -32.38 -7.93 4.89
CA TYR A 175 -33.40 -8.70 4.18
C TYR A 175 -34.53 -7.81 3.66
N LYS A 176 -35.03 -6.91 4.51
CA LYS A 176 -36.21 -6.08 4.18
C LYS A 176 -35.93 -5.06 3.07
N ILE A 177 -34.70 -4.55 2.96
CA ILE A 177 -34.33 -3.46 2.06
C ILE A 177 -33.58 -3.97 0.82
N LEU A 178 -32.59 -4.85 1.00
CA LEU A 178 -31.69 -5.29 -0.10
C LEU A 178 -32.05 -6.66 -0.64
N ASN A 179 -32.36 -7.61 0.24
CA ASN A 179 -32.49 -9.03 -0.09
C ASN A 179 -33.96 -9.52 -0.06
N HIS A 180 -34.92 -8.63 -0.34
CA HIS A 180 -36.34 -8.95 -0.23
C HIS A 180 -36.74 -10.06 -1.22
N GLY A 181 -37.34 -11.13 -0.72
CA GLY A 181 -37.74 -12.28 -1.54
C GLY A 181 -36.61 -13.28 -1.82
N MET A 182 -35.43 -13.11 -1.20
CA MET A 182 -34.34 -14.09 -1.26
C MET A 182 -34.82 -15.49 -0.87
N SER A 183 -34.32 -16.51 -1.55
CA SER A 183 -34.59 -17.92 -1.25
C SER A 183 -33.68 -18.45 -0.12
N LEU A 184 -34.08 -19.58 0.48
CA LEU A 184 -33.25 -20.23 1.51
C LEU A 184 -31.87 -20.66 0.97
N GLU A 185 -31.79 -21.09 -0.29
CA GLU A 185 -30.51 -21.50 -0.90
C GLU A 185 -29.56 -20.31 -1.11
N GLU A 186 -30.09 -19.14 -1.44
CA GLU A 186 -29.30 -17.91 -1.50
C GLU A 186 -28.83 -17.48 -0.11
N PHE A 187 -29.70 -17.57 0.90
CA PHE A 187 -29.34 -17.31 2.29
C PHE A 187 -28.20 -18.21 2.79
N LYS A 188 -28.26 -19.52 2.50
CA LYS A 188 -27.17 -20.46 2.84
C LYS A 188 -25.82 -19.99 2.30
N ARG A 189 -25.77 -19.44 1.09
CA ARG A 189 -24.52 -18.96 0.47
C ARG A 189 -23.91 -17.80 1.26
N ILE A 190 -24.69 -16.77 1.58
CA ILE A 190 -24.19 -15.63 2.36
C ILE A 190 -23.83 -16.04 3.79
N PHE A 191 -24.63 -16.92 4.40
CA PHE A 191 -24.36 -17.48 5.72
C PHE A 191 -23.00 -18.18 5.77
N TYR A 192 -22.66 -19.01 4.78
CA TYR A 192 -21.40 -19.76 4.78
C TYR A 192 -20.18 -18.85 4.62
N TYR A 193 -20.25 -17.74 3.88
CA TYR A 193 -19.16 -16.77 3.82
C TYR A 193 -18.88 -16.16 5.19
N GLU A 194 -19.93 -15.66 5.85
CA GLU A 194 -19.79 -15.04 7.16
C GLU A 194 -19.36 -16.05 8.23
N TRP A 195 -19.98 -17.24 8.25
CA TRP A 195 -19.63 -18.31 9.18
C TRP A 195 -18.16 -18.70 9.01
N SER A 196 -17.69 -18.89 7.77
CA SER A 196 -16.29 -19.24 7.49
C SER A 196 -15.33 -18.16 7.97
N HIS A 197 -15.65 -16.89 7.71
CA HIS A 197 -14.86 -15.75 8.19
C HIS A 197 -14.77 -15.74 9.73
N ARG A 198 -15.92 -15.90 10.41
CA ARG A 198 -16.02 -15.96 11.88
C ARG A 198 -15.27 -17.16 12.47
N MET A 199 -15.32 -18.33 11.83
CA MET A 199 -14.60 -19.52 12.29
C MET A 199 -13.10 -19.37 12.13
N LEU A 200 -12.65 -18.81 11.01
CA LEU A 200 -11.24 -18.55 10.78
C LEU A 200 -10.66 -17.55 11.79
N GLY A 201 -11.44 -16.54 12.19
CA GLY A 201 -11.05 -15.62 13.27
C GLY A 201 -10.81 -16.34 14.61
N ARG A 202 -11.70 -17.26 14.99
CA ARG A 202 -11.51 -18.10 16.19
C ARG A 202 -10.30 -19.00 16.08
N ALA A 203 -10.10 -19.63 14.91
CA ALA A 203 -8.95 -20.49 14.65
C ALA A 203 -7.63 -19.73 14.77
N ILE A 204 -7.53 -18.50 14.26
CA ILE A 204 -6.37 -17.62 14.44
C ILE A 204 -6.10 -17.34 15.92
N GLY A 205 -7.15 -17.00 16.68
CA GLY A 205 -7.05 -16.76 18.12
C GLY A 205 -6.47 -17.97 18.86
N ALA A 206 -6.99 -19.17 18.59
CA ALA A 206 -6.50 -20.42 19.19
C ALA A 206 -5.07 -20.75 18.74
N ALA A 207 -4.76 -20.63 17.45
CA ALA A 207 -3.44 -20.87 16.89
C ALA A 207 -2.39 -19.87 17.39
N PHE A 208 -2.81 -18.69 17.85
CA PHE A 208 -1.93 -17.73 18.52
C PHE A 208 -1.75 -18.07 20.00
N ILE A 209 -2.86 -18.20 20.73
CA ILE A 209 -2.84 -18.31 22.20
C ILE A 209 -2.22 -19.63 22.64
N LEU A 210 -2.63 -20.78 22.08
CA LEU A 210 -2.19 -22.09 22.57
C LEU A 210 -0.67 -22.30 22.41
N PRO A 211 -0.05 -22.08 21.23
CA PRO A 211 1.40 -22.18 21.10
C PRO A 211 2.12 -21.05 21.86
N GLY A 212 1.54 -19.84 21.91
CA GLY A 212 2.11 -18.70 22.64
C GLY A 212 2.27 -18.98 24.14
N LEU A 213 1.23 -19.53 24.78
CA LEU A 213 1.28 -19.95 26.18
C LEU A 213 2.30 -21.06 26.40
N PHE A 214 2.35 -22.04 25.51
CA PHE A 214 3.35 -23.11 25.56
C PHE A 214 4.78 -22.56 25.48
N PHE A 215 5.08 -21.69 24.51
CA PHE A 215 6.42 -21.10 24.37
C PHE A 215 6.79 -20.21 25.56
N ALA A 216 5.84 -19.47 26.12
CA ALA A 216 6.06 -18.67 27.32
C ALA A 216 6.38 -19.55 28.54
N ALA A 217 5.57 -20.59 28.78
CA ALA A 217 5.77 -21.53 29.89
C ALA A 217 7.11 -22.29 29.79
N ARG A 218 7.59 -22.55 28.57
CA ARG A 218 8.88 -23.21 28.31
C ARG A 218 10.07 -22.25 28.25
N GLY A 219 9.87 -20.95 28.53
CA GLY A 219 10.94 -19.94 28.50
C GLY A 219 11.57 -19.76 27.10
N MET A 220 10.84 -20.09 26.03
CA MET A 220 11.35 -20.08 24.65
C MET A 220 11.30 -18.67 24.02
N LEU A 221 10.67 -17.70 24.68
CA LEU A 221 10.53 -16.33 24.20
C LEU A 221 11.55 -15.41 24.87
N SER A 222 12.35 -14.69 24.08
CA SER A 222 13.13 -13.56 24.62
C SER A 222 12.20 -12.42 25.03
N LYS A 223 12.61 -11.55 25.96
CA LYS A 223 11.79 -10.40 26.43
C LYS A 223 11.25 -9.55 25.27
N ASN A 224 12.07 -9.32 24.25
CA ASN A 224 11.70 -8.57 23.07
C ASN A 224 10.61 -9.27 22.24
N ILE A 225 10.75 -10.59 22.05
CA ILE A 225 9.77 -11.39 21.30
C ILE A 225 8.48 -11.57 22.10
N ALA A 226 8.56 -11.76 23.42
CA ALA A 226 7.40 -11.81 24.31
C ALA A 226 6.59 -10.50 24.23
N ARG A 227 7.25 -9.33 24.32
CA ARG A 227 6.58 -8.02 24.18
C ARG A 227 5.90 -7.85 22.82
N ARG A 228 6.58 -8.23 21.73
CA ARG A 228 6.00 -8.20 20.37
C ARG A 228 4.79 -9.13 20.25
N SER A 229 4.90 -10.33 20.80
CA SER A 229 3.81 -11.31 20.82
C SER A 229 2.62 -10.79 21.63
N LEU A 230 2.85 -10.12 22.76
CA LEU A 230 1.78 -9.50 23.54
C LEU A 230 1.05 -8.43 22.72
N ILE A 231 1.78 -7.53 22.03
CA ILE A 231 1.18 -6.50 21.17
C ILE A 231 0.34 -7.14 20.05
N ILE A 232 0.87 -8.17 19.38
CA ILE A 232 0.15 -8.89 18.33
C ILE A 232 -1.10 -9.58 18.90
N GLY A 233 -0.99 -10.24 20.04
CA GLY A 233 -2.11 -10.89 20.72
C GLY A 233 -3.19 -9.90 21.14
N SER A 234 -2.81 -8.73 21.67
CA SER A 234 -3.74 -7.64 21.97
C SER A 234 -4.45 -7.14 20.72
N LEU A 235 -3.74 -7.01 19.59
CA LEU A 235 -4.35 -6.63 18.32
C LEU A 235 -5.31 -7.71 17.79
N ILE A 236 -5.00 -9.00 17.96
CA ILE A 236 -5.91 -10.11 17.61
C ILE A 236 -7.19 -10.07 18.47
N GLY A 237 -7.06 -9.81 19.77
CA GLY A 237 -8.23 -9.60 20.64
C GLY A 237 -9.05 -8.38 20.21
N PHE A 238 -8.37 -7.27 19.90
CA PHE A 238 -9.00 -6.06 19.38
C PHE A 238 -9.68 -6.26 18.03
N GLN A 239 -9.15 -7.12 17.16
CA GLN A 239 -9.80 -7.52 15.90
C GLN A 239 -11.17 -8.14 16.14
N GLY A 240 -11.29 -9.04 17.12
CA GLY A 240 -12.57 -9.61 17.51
C GLY A 240 -13.57 -8.54 17.99
N ALA A 241 -13.09 -7.58 18.79
CA ALA A 241 -13.91 -6.46 19.26
C ALA A 241 -14.35 -5.52 18.10
N LEU A 242 -13.44 -5.20 17.18
CA LEU A 242 -13.78 -4.42 15.98
C LEU A 242 -14.76 -5.16 15.07
N GLY A 243 -14.58 -6.47 14.88
CA GLY A 243 -15.50 -7.27 14.07
C GLY A 243 -16.92 -7.28 14.66
N TRP A 244 -17.05 -7.41 15.97
CA TRP A 244 -18.35 -7.25 16.65
C TRP A 244 -18.93 -5.84 16.46
N TYR A 245 -18.11 -4.80 16.63
CA TYR A 245 -18.53 -3.41 16.44
C TYR A 245 -18.98 -3.10 15.00
N MET A 246 -18.34 -3.72 14.00
CA MET A 246 -18.75 -3.63 12.58
C MET A 246 -20.12 -4.24 12.32
N VAL A 247 -20.39 -5.45 12.85
CA VAL A 247 -21.69 -6.11 12.66
C VAL A 247 -22.79 -5.35 13.38
N LYS A 248 -22.54 -4.89 14.62
CA LYS A 248 -23.53 -4.15 15.41
C LYS A 248 -24.05 -2.89 14.69
N SER A 249 -23.21 -2.18 13.90
CA SER A 249 -23.69 -1.04 13.10
C SER A 249 -24.74 -1.41 12.07
N GLY A 250 -24.56 -2.56 11.39
CA GLY A 250 -25.40 -2.92 10.26
C GLY A 250 -26.77 -3.46 10.65
N LEU A 251 -26.97 -3.77 11.93
CA LEU A 251 -28.21 -4.29 12.49
C LEU A 251 -29.08 -3.19 13.13
N ASP A 252 -28.74 -1.91 12.96
CA ASP A 252 -29.47 -0.81 13.58
C ASP A 252 -30.87 -0.66 12.96
N GLU A 253 -31.91 -0.79 13.77
CA GLU A 253 -33.30 -0.70 13.32
C GLU A 253 -33.66 0.69 12.76
N GLN A 254 -32.92 1.73 13.16
CA GLN A 254 -33.11 3.08 12.63
C GLN A 254 -32.95 3.14 11.10
N LEU A 255 -32.17 2.22 10.52
CA LEU A 255 -31.96 2.10 9.07
C LEU A 255 -33.26 1.77 8.31
N MET A 256 -34.25 1.15 8.96
CA MET A 256 -35.56 0.91 8.33
C MET A 256 -36.42 2.18 8.27
N THR A 257 -36.16 3.16 9.14
CA THR A 257 -36.96 4.39 9.26
C THR A 257 -36.34 5.59 8.55
N THR A 258 -35.06 5.51 8.14
CA THR A 258 -34.36 6.58 7.44
C THR A 258 -34.51 6.44 5.92
N PRO A 259 -35.17 7.40 5.23
CA PRO A 259 -35.36 7.32 3.78
C PRO A 259 -34.04 7.28 3.01
N GLY A 260 -33.81 6.19 2.26
CA GLY A 260 -32.60 5.99 1.46
C GLY A 260 -31.38 5.48 2.23
N ALA A 261 -31.56 5.05 3.49
CA ALA A 261 -30.53 4.33 4.24
C ALA A 261 -30.28 2.95 3.63
N THR A 262 -29.03 2.52 3.67
CA THR A 262 -28.62 1.20 3.15
C THR A 262 -27.95 0.42 4.27
N PRO A 263 -28.47 -0.76 4.64
CA PRO A 263 -27.91 -1.54 5.72
C PRO A 263 -26.56 -2.12 5.32
N ARG A 264 -25.49 -1.44 5.74
CA ARG A 264 -24.10 -1.83 5.46
C ARG A 264 -23.19 -1.46 6.63
N VAL A 265 -22.00 -2.03 6.61
CA VAL A 265 -20.96 -1.66 7.57
C VAL A 265 -20.31 -0.35 7.13
N SER A 266 -20.18 0.60 8.06
CA SER A 266 -19.47 1.87 7.82
C SER A 266 -18.05 1.65 7.28
N GLN A 267 -17.69 2.40 6.24
CA GLN A 267 -16.38 2.44 5.60
C GLN A 267 -15.25 2.71 6.61
N TYR A 268 -15.50 3.51 7.64
CA TYR A 268 -14.54 3.78 8.70
C TYR A 268 -14.23 2.53 9.53
N ARG A 269 -15.27 1.75 9.88
CA ARG A 269 -15.13 0.52 10.66
C ARG A 269 -14.45 -0.55 9.82
N LEU A 270 -14.84 -0.67 8.54
CA LEU A 270 -14.19 -1.56 7.58
C LEU A 270 -12.71 -1.24 7.41
N ALA A 271 -12.35 0.03 7.19
CA ALA A 271 -10.97 0.46 7.07
C ALA A 271 -10.16 0.21 8.35
N ALA A 272 -10.73 0.48 9.53
CA ALA A 272 -10.09 0.21 10.81
C ALA A 272 -9.84 -1.30 11.02
N HIS A 273 -10.82 -2.14 10.67
CA HIS A 273 -10.71 -3.59 10.81
C HIS A 273 -9.71 -4.19 9.83
N LEU A 274 -9.80 -3.85 8.53
CA LEU A 274 -8.81 -4.30 7.55
C LEU A 274 -7.41 -3.80 7.89
N GLY A 275 -7.28 -2.53 8.30
CA GLY A 275 -5.99 -1.94 8.65
C GLY A 275 -5.34 -2.58 9.85
N SER A 276 -6.10 -2.89 10.90
CA SER A 276 -5.54 -3.62 12.04
C SER A 276 -5.26 -5.09 11.73
N ALA A 277 -6.01 -5.75 10.82
CA ALA A 277 -5.63 -7.05 10.28
C ALA A 277 -4.29 -7.00 9.52
N PHE A 278 -4.06 -5.96 8.72
CA PHE A 278 -2.77 -5.74 8.04
C PHE A 278 -1.63 -5.48 9.03
N LEU A 279 -1.89 -4.80 10.15
CA LEU A 279 -0.89 -4.60 11.22
C LEU A 279 -0.54 -5.91 11.94
N ILE A 280 -1.52 -6.79 12.19
CA ILE A 280 -1.29 -8.12 12.75
C ILE A 280 -0.44 -8.94 11.78
N TYR A 281 -0.84 -8.97 10.50
CA TYR A 281 -0.10 -9.64 9.43
C TYR A 281 1.36 -9.16 9.39
N ALA A 282 1.57 -7.85 9.28
CA ALA A 282 2.89 -7.24 9.19
C ALA A 282 3.73 -7.50 10.45
N GLY A 283 3.13 -7.37 11.63
CA GLY A 283 3.78 -7.62 12.92
C GLY A 283 4.24 -9.06 13.06
N ALA A 284 3.38 -10.03 12.73
CA ALA A 284 3.71 -11.46 12.76
C ALA A 284 4.77 -11.79 11.71
N PHE A 285 4.57 -11.40 10.46
CA PHE A 285 5.51 -11.66 9.36
C PHE A 285 6.92 -11.12 9.65
N MET A 286 7.02 -9.85 10.06
CA MET A 286 8.29 -9.21 10.39
C MET A 286 8.95 -9.82 11.63
N THR A 287 8.15 -10.28 12.60
CA THR A 287 8.68 -10.98 13.79
C THR A 287 9.24 -12.35 13.41
N GLY A 288 8.54 -13.10 12.54
CA GLY A 288 9.04 -14.36 11.98
C GLY A 288 10.36 -14.18 11.22
N LEU A 289 10.41 -13.20 10.30
CA LEU A 289 11.63 -12.85 9.57
C LEU A 289 12.78 -12.47 10.51
N LYS A 290 12.51 -11.66 11.55
CA LYS A 290 13.51 -11.28 12.55
C LYS A 290 14.08 -12.51 13.25
N ILE A 291 13.23 -13.41 13.76
CA ILE A 291 13.67 -14.61 14.49
C ILE A 291 14.56 -15.48 13.60
N LEU A 292 14.14 -15.76 12.37
CA LEU A 292 14.92 -16.60 11.45
C LEU A 292 16.24 -15.94 11.06
N THR A 293 16.24 -14.64 10.78
CA THR A 293 17.47 -13.91 10.42
C THR A 293 18.44 -13.84 11.59
N ASP A 294 17.98 -13.51 12.79
CA ASP A 294 18.84 -13.42 13.96
C ASP A 294 19.41 -14.81 14.34
N TYR A 295 18.61 -15.88 14.19
CA TYR A 295 19.10 -17.25 14.34
C TYR A 295 20.19 -17.59 13.31
N LYS A 296 19.98 -17.27 12.03
CA LYS A 296 20.99 -17.47 10.98
C LYS A 296 22.27 -16.69 11.25
N ILE A 297 22.16 -15.42 11.66
CA ILE A 297 23.31 -14.59 12.05
C ILE A 297 24.08 -15.22 13.22
N SER A 298 23.39 -15.77 14.22
CA SER A 298 24.05 -16.46 15.35
C SER A 298 24.86 -17.70 14.94
N LYS A 299 24.59 -18.25 13.76
CA LYS A 299 25.30 -19.39 13.15
C LYS A 299 26.37 -18.95 12.14
N GLY A 300 26.72 -17.65 12.10
CA GLY A 300 27.71 -17.11 11.17
C GLY A 300 27.19 -16.87 9.75
N ALA A 301 25.88 -17.05 9.51
CA ALA A 301 25.32 -16.67 8.22
C ALA A 301 25.40 -15.15 8.03
N TYR A 302 25.60 -14.71 6.79
CA TYR A 302 25.73 -13.30 6.37
C TYR A 302 27.07 -12.61 6.70
N GLU A 303 28.07 -13.29 7.27
CA GLU A 303 29.40 -12.69 7.51
C GLU A 303 30.03 -12.14 6.22
N SER A 304 30.03 -12.93 5.14
CA SER A 304 30.54 -12.53 3.82
C SER A 304 29.75 -11.39 3.17
N LEU A 305 28.47 -11.22 3.54
CA LEU A 305 27.58 -10.19 3.01
C LEU A 305 27.51 -8.95 3.91
N ALA A 306 28.10 -8.98 5.11
CA ALA A 306 27.94 -7.93 6.11
C ALA A 306 28.53 -6.60 5.63
N ALA A 307 29.67 -6.61 4.94
CA ALA A 307 30.28 -5.41 4.37
C ALA A 307 29.36 -4.74 3.33
N THR A 308 28.78 -5.52 2.42
CA THR A 308 27.82 -5.06 1.41
C THR A 308 26.54 -4.54 2.07
N ILE A 309 25.95 -5.32 2.99
CA ILE A 309 24.71 -4.98 3.67
C ILE A 309 24.88 -3.77 4.58
N ASN A 310 26.04 -3.54 5.19
CA ASN A 310 26.27 -2.41 6.10
C ASN A 310 26.75 -1.14 5.40
N ASN A 311 27.02 -1.20 4.10
CA ASN A 311 27.54 -0.08 3.34
C ASN A 311 26.67 1.20 3.54
N PRO A 312 27.28 2.35 3.91
CA PRO A 312 26.57 3.61 4.10
C PRO A 312 25.82 4.10 2.86
N ILE A 313 26.26 3.74 1.65
CA ILE A 313 25.60 4.13 0.39
C ILE A 313 24.12 3.70 0.36
N LEU A 314 23.80 2.59 1.03
CA LEU A 314 22.45 2.06 1.10
C LEU A 314 21.56 2.80 2.12
N LYS A 315 22.05 3.82 2.84
CA LYS A 315 21.26 4.52 3.89
C LYS A 315 19.98 5.12 3.32
N ARG A 316 20.08 5.85 2.21
CA ARG A 316 18.93 6.45 1.52
C ARG A 316 18.00 5.38 0.96
N PHE A 317 18.56 4.32 0.36
CA PHE A 317 17.79 3.18 -0.15
C PHE A 317 16.99 2.47 0.92
N ARG A 318 17.57 2.25 2.10
CA ARG A 318 16.87 1.69 3.28
C ARG A 318 15.72 2.59 3.72
N GLY A 319 15.94 3.90 3.81
CA GLY A 319 14.90 4.86 4.13
C GLY A 319 13.74 4.82 3.13
N ALA A 320 14.07 4.80 1.83
CA ALA A 320 13.08 4.68 0.77
C ALA A 320 12.29 3.36 0.85
N ALA A 321 12.93 2.23 1.16
CA ALA A 321 12.23 0.96 1.36
C ALA A 321 11.22 0.99 2.51
N HIS A 322 11.53 1.68 3.63
CA HIS A 322 10.55 1.90 4.70
C HIS A 322 9.39 2.80 4.23
N GLY A 323 9.71 3.85 3.46
CA GLY A 323 8.70 4.71 2.83
C GLY A 323 7.76 3.95 1.91
N ILE A 324 8.28 3.01 1.11
CA ILE A 324 7.45 2.15 0.25
C ILE A 324 6.52 1.26 1.08
N VAL A 325 7.01 0.63 2.16
CA VAL A 325 6.13 -0.17 3.04
C VAL A 325 4.98 0.68 3.59
N ALA A 326 5.28 1.89 4.07
CA ALA A 326 4.24 2.80 4.57
C ALA A 326 3.26 3.23 3.48
N LEU A 327 3.76 3.53 2.27
CA LEU A 327 2.94 3.97 1.15
C LEU A 327 2.05 2.85 0.59
N VAL A 328 2.56 1.62 0.50
CA VAL A 328 1.77 0.43 0.13
C VAL A 328 0.69 0.16 1.18
N PHE A 329 1.04 0.22 2.47
CA PHE A 329 0.06 0.08 3.55
C PHE A 329 -1.05 1.14 3.44
N LEU A 330 -0.69 2.42 3.30
CA LEU A 330 -1.67 3.51 3.16
C LEU A 330 -2.58 3.34 1.94
N THR A 331 -2.02 2.91 0.80
CA THR A 331 -2.79 2.63 -0.41
C THR A 331 -3.74 1.47 -0.23
N ALA A 332 -3.34 0.43 0.51
CA ALA A 332 -4.23 -0.67 0.85
C ALA A 332 -5.41 -0.19 1.72
N ILE A 333 -5.15 0.67 2.71
CA ILE A 333 -6.21 1.21 3.57
C ILE A 333 -7.16 2.12 2.79
N SER A 334 -6.66 2.96 1.87
CA SER A 334 -7.55 3.77 1.03
C SER A 334 -8.48 2.91 0.17
N GLY A 335 -8.05 1.71 -0.25
CA GLY A 335 -8.90 0.74 -0.93
C GLY A 335 -10.06 0.21 -0.07
N ALA A 336 -9.89 0.16 1.26
CA ALA A 336 -10.98 -0.22 2.17
C ALA A 336 -12.12 0.80 2.18
N PHE A 337 -11.80 2.09 2.03
CA PHE A 337 -12.82 3.13 1.88
C PHE A 337 -13.56 2.99 0.55
N VAL A 338 -12.83 2.71 -0.55
CA VAL A 338 -13.44 2.46 -1.86
C VAL A 338 -14.41 1.28 -1.80
N ALA A 339 -14.00 0.17 -1.18
CA ALA A 339 -14.86 -1.00 -0.99
C ALA A 339 -16.01 -0.74 -0.01
N GLY A 340 -15.80 0.06 1.04
CA GLY A 340 -16.82 0.38 2.03
C GLY A 340 -17.97 1.20 1.45
N LEU A 341 -17.66 2.14 0.56
CA LEU A 341 -18.60 3.04 -0.09
C LEU A 341 -19.13 2.53 -1.43
N ASP A 342 -18.73 1.34 -1.88
CA ASP A 342 -18.98 0.82 -3.23
C ASP A 342 -18.52 1.78 -4.35
N ALA A 343 -17.54 2.64 -4.03
CA ALA A 343 -17.03 3.68 -4.91
C ALA A 343 -16.30 3.12 -6.16
N GLY A 344 -16.01 1.81 -6.17
CA GLY A 344 -15.46 1.11 -7.33
C GLY A 344 -16.42 1.08 -8.53
N LEU A 345 -17.71 1.34 -8.34
CA LEU A 345 -18.77 1.30 -9.36
C LEU A 345 -19.12 2.68 -9.95
N VAL A 346 -18.43 3.75 -9.52
CA VAL A 346 -18.76 5.12 -9.95
C VAL A 346 -18.14 5.44 -11.30
N TYR A 347 -16.80 5.36 -11.40
CA TYR A 347 -16.08 5.48 -12.66
C TYR A 347 -15.38 4.18 -13.03
N ASN A 348 -15.76 3.59 -14.16
CA ASN A 348 -15.29 2.27 -14.62
C ASN A 348 -14.44 2.32 -15.90
N GLU A 349 -13.75 3.43 -16.09
CA GLU A 349 -12.74 3.64 -17.14
C GLU A 349 -11.37 3.97 -16.52
N PHE A 350 -10.30 3.73 -17.27
CA PHE A 350 -8.91 4.03 -16.88
C PHE A 350 -8.08 4.40 -18.13
N PRO A 351 -7.19 5.41 -18.08
CA PRO A 351 -6.79 6.22 -16.93
C PRO A 351 -7.75 7.37 -16.58
N LEU A 352 -8.81 7.55 -17.38
CA LEU A 352 -9.76 8.66 -17.23
C LEU A 352 -10.81 8.39 -16.13
N MET A 353 -11.56 9.43 -15.79
CA MET A 353 -12.73 9.51 -14.91
C MET A 353 -13.66 10.61 -15.45
N GLY A 354 -14.72 10.22 -16.13
CA GLY A 354 -15.62 11.12 -16.85
C GLY A 354 -14.98 11.74 -18.11
N GLY A 355 -14.17 10.95 -18.83
CA GLY A 355 -13.45 11.42 -20.03
C GLY A 355 -12.26 12.36 -19.74
N ARG A 356 -11.86 12.52 -18.47
CA ARG A 356 -10.76 13.40 -18.02
C ARG A 356 -9.85 12.65 -17.03
N LEU A 357 -8.63 13.10 -16.77
CA LEU A 357 -7.74 12.44 -15.78
C LEU A 357 -8.21 12.59 -14.32
N MET A 358 -9.08 13.56 -14.05
CA MET A 358 -9.68 13.81 -12.76
C MET A 358 -11.18 14.00 -12.98
N PRO A 359 -12.04 13.52 -12.09
CA PRO A 359 -13.48 13.75 -12.18
C PRO A 359 -13.79 15.25 -12.19
N PRO A 360 -14.96 15.66 -12.71
CA PRO A 360 -15.38 17.06 -12.67
C PRO A 360 -15.32 17.64 -11.26
N VAL A 361 -14.70 18.81 -11.09
CA VAL A 361 -14.45 19.43 -9.77
C VAL A 361 -15.73 19.60 -8.95
N ARG A 362 -16.86 19.85 -9.61
CA ARG A 362 -18.17 19.93 -8.95
C ARG A 362 -18.51 18.65 -8.18
N GLU A 363 -18.19 17.48 -8.72
CA GLU A 363 -18.56 16.17 -8.17
C GLU A 363 -17.66 15.76 -7.00
N LEU A 364 -16.44 16.32 -6.94
CA LEU A 364 -15.51 16.07 -5.84
C LEU A 364 -16.08 16.51 -4.49
N PHE A 365 -16.96 17.52 -4.46
CA PHE A 365 -17.54 18.08 -3.23
C PHE A 365 -19.07 18.17 -3.30
N ASP A 366 -19.70 17.39 -4.17
CA ASP A 366 -21.16 17.38 -4.31
C ASP A 366 -21.77 16.44 -3.27
N ASP A 367 -22.76 16.94 -2.54
CA ASP A 367 -23.52 16.18 -1.56
C ASP A 367 -24.30 15.02 -2.18
N HIS A 368 -24.53 15.04 -3.50
CA HIS A 368 -25.14 13.94 -4.23
C HIS A 368 -24.36 12.62 -4.11
N TYR A 369 -23.04 12.68 -4.01
CA TYR A 369 -22.17 11.49 -3.89
C TYR A 369 -21.81 11.15 -2.44
N LEU A 370 -22.45 11.82 -1.48
CA LEU A 370 -22.38 11.49 -0.06
C LEU A 370 -23.55 10.57 0.30
N HIS A 371 -23.32 9.68 1.26
CA HIS A 371 -24.41 8.91 1.82
C HIS A 371 -25.20 9.76 2.81
N LYS A 372 -26.52 9.80 2.63
CA LYS A 372 -27.43 10.75 3.31
C LYS A 372 -27.47 10.60 4.85
N GLU A 373 -26.99 9.48 5.39
CA GLU A 373 -26.92 9.23 6.83
C GLU A 373 -25.92 10.16 7.57
N ASP A 374 -25.03 10.85 6.85
CA ASP A 374 -23.87 11.55 7.43
C ASP A 374 -23.99 13.09 7.57
N HIS A 375 -25.17 13.71 7.36
CA HIS A 375 -25.32 15.18 7.41
C HIS A 375 -25.92 15.69 8.74
N PRO A 376 -25.25 16.61 9.46
CA PRO A 376 -25.17 18.00 9.00
C PRO A 376 -23.75 18.62 9.12
N THR A 377 -23.42 19.55 8.21
CA THR A 377 -22.17 20.33 8.13
C THR A 377 -20.86 19.52 8.02
N LEU A 378 -20.72 18.76 6.93
CA LEU A 378 -19.48 18.04 6.63
C LEU A 378 -18.36 19.03 6.26
N GLY A 379 -17.34 19.11 7.12
CA GLY A 379 -16.12 19.85 6.81
C GLY A 379 -15.37 19.26 5.61
N LEU A 380 -14.65 20.09 4.87
CA LEU A 380 -13.93 19.75 3.63
C LEU A 380 -13.05 18.49 3.71
N TRP A 381 -12.58 18.14 4.92
CA TRP A 381 -11.73 16.97 5.18
C TRP A 381 -12.50 15.63 5.21
N ARG A 382 -13.76 15.60 5.69
CA ARG A 382 -14.56 14.36 5.74
C ARG A 382 -14.96 13.89 4.35
N ASN A 383 -15.23 14.85 3.47
CA ASN A 383 -15.50 14.61 2.07
C ASN A 383 -14.39 13.79 1.36
N MET A 384 -13.14 13.85 1.84
CA MET A 384 -12.05 13.01 1.31
C MET A 384 -12.23 11.50 1.56
N PHE A 385 -13.10 11.13 2.50
CA PHE A 385 -13.33 9.76 2.99
C PHE A 385 -14.78 9.29 2.81
N ASP A 386 -15.72 10.20 2.56
CA ASP A 386 -17.16 9.90 2.49
C ASP A 386 -17.76 10.08 1.09
N ASN A 387 -17.20 10.97 0.26
CA ASN A 387 -17.67 11.16 -1.11
C ASN A 387 -17.10 10.06 -2.02
N GLN A 388 -17.98 9.28 -2.65
CA GLN A 388 -17.59 8.11 -3.45
C GLN A 388 -16.62 8.48 -4.58
N VAL A 389 -16.90 9.56 -5.32
CA VAL A 389 -16.04 10.05 -6.43
C VAL A 389 -14.65 10.42 -5.91
N THR A 390 -14.61 11.18 -4.82
CA THR A 390 -13.36 11.66 -4.23
C THR A 390 -12.54 10.52 -3.64
N VAL A 391 -13.16 9.56 -2.95
CA VAL A 391 -12.49 8.38 -2.41
C VAL A 391 -11.90 7.52 -3.52
N GLN A 392 -12.66 7.29 -4.60
CA GLN A 392 -12.17 6.55 -5.76
C GLN A 392 -10.97 7.25 -6.40
N PHE A 393 -11.06 8.57 -6.62
CA PHE A 393 -9.96 9.37 -7.16
C PHE A 393 -8.72 9.34 -6.26
N ASN A 394 -8.88 9.56 -4.94
CA ASN A 394 -7.81 9.51 -3.96
C ASN A 394 -7.07 8.17 -3.98
N HIS A 395 -7.81 7.06 -4.05
CA HIS A 395 -7.21 5.73 -4.15
C HIS A 395 -6.42 5.54 -5.45
N ARG A 396 -6.96 5.98 -6.60
CA ARG A 396 -6.26 5.91 -7.90
C ARG A 396 -4.97 6.75 -7.90
N VAL A 397 -5.00 7.94 -7.31
CA VAL A 397 -3.81 8.80 -7.13
C VAL A 397 -2.78 8.10 -6.26
N LEU A 398 -3.17 7.59 -5.08
CA LEU A 398 -2.29 6.85 -4.18
C LEU A 398 -1.68 5.61 -4.83
N ALA A 399 -2.48 4.83 -5.59
CA ALA A 399 -2.00 3.67 -6.33
C ALA A 399 -0.96 4.04 -7.39
N THR A 400 -1.21 5.11 -8.15
CA THR A 400 -0.28 5.61 -9.18
C THR A 400 1.01 6.15 -8.56
N THR A 401 0.91 6.91 -7.46
CA THR A 401 2.07 7.38 -6.68
C THR A 401 2.88 6.20 -6.13
N THR A 402 2.22 5.18 -5.60
CA THR A 402 2.86 3.96 -5.07
C THR A 402 3.62 3.21 -6.17
N PHE A 403 2.98 2.97 -7.31
CA PHE A 403 3.61 2.30 -8.44
C PHE A 403 4.81 3.09 -8.97
N THR A 404 4.68 4.41 -9.07
CA THR A 404 5.76 5.31 -9.50
C THR A 404 6.92 5.28 -8.52
N ALA A 405 6.66 5.32 -7.21
CA ALA A 405 7.67 5.26 -6.17
C ALA A 405 8.40 3.91 -6.17
N ILE A 406 7.69 2.79 -6.36
CA ILE A 406 8.28 1.46 -6.51
C ILE A 406 9.15 1.39 -7.76
N SER A 407 8.68 1.91 -8.89
CA SER A 407 9.43 1.96 -10.15
C SER A 407 10.70 2.80 -10.01
N ALA A 408 10.62 3.97 -9.37
CA ALA A 408 11.76 4.81 -9.05
C ALA A 408 12.76 4.10 -8.13
N LEU A 409 12.28 3.38 -7.10
CA LEU A 409 13.13 2.57 -6.22
C LEU A 409 13.83 1.46 -7.01
N PHE A 410 13.12 0.79 -7.93
CA PHE A 410 13.69 -0.24 -8.81
C PHE A 410 14.81 0.33 -9.68
N LEU A 411 14.59 1.47 -10.34
CA LEU A 411 15.61 2.12 -11.15
C LEU A 411 16.80 2.57 -10.31
N TYR A 412 16.54 3.22 -9.16
CA TYR A 412 17.59 3.63 -8.22
C TYR A 412 18.43 2.45 -7.73
N SER A 413 17.80 1.28 -7.52
CA SER A 413 18.50 0.08 -7.09
C SER A 413 19.59 -0.39 -8.08
N ARG A 414 19.44 -0.12 -9.38
CA ARG A 414 20.36 -0.63 -10.43
C ARG A 414 21.80 -0.15 -10.23
N ASN A 415 21.97 1.03 -9.64
CA ASN A 415 23.27 1.65 -9.40
C ASN A 415 23.85 1.33 -8.01
N LEU A 416 23.21 0.45 -7.24
CA LEU A 416 23.61 0.16 -5.85
C LEU A 416 24.19 -1.26 -5.72
N PRO A 417 25.20 -1.45 -4.84
CA PRO A 417 25.74 -2.77 -4.53
C PRO A 417 24.80 -3.50 -3.57
N LEU A 418 23.70 -4.05 -4.10
CA LEU A 418 22.74 -4.84 -3.31
C LEU A 418 23.15 -6.31 -3.25
N PRO A 419 23.02 -6.97 -2.09
CA PRO A 419 23.21 -8.40 -2.00
C PRO A 419 22.13 -9.16 -2.80
N PRO A 420 22.36 -10.42 -3.21
CA PRO A 420 21.47 -11.14 -4.12
C PRO A 420 20.01 -11.23 -3.66
N HIS A 421 19.78 -11.46 -2.37
CA HIS A 421 18.43 -11.55 -1.81
C HIS A 421 17.68 -10.21 -1.82
N ALA A 422 18.38 -9.09 -1.57
CA ALA A 422 17.77 -7.77 -1.69
C ALA A 422 17.52 -7.40 -3.15
N ARG A 423 18.41 -7.80 -4.08
CA ARG A 423 18.22 -7.62 -5.52
C ARG A 423 16.97 -8.34 -6.01
N LEU A 424 16.79 -9.59 -5.58
CA LEU A 424 15.59 -10.37 -5.86
C LEU A 424 14.35 -9.65 -5.29
N GLY A 425 14.42 -9.22 -4.03
CA GLY A 425 13.33 -8.49 -3.37
C GLY A 425 12.85 -7.27 -4.17
N VAL A 426 13.76 -6.45 -4.69
CA VAL A 426 13.41 -5.27 -5.52
C VAL A 426 12.78 -5.68 -6.86
N ASN A 427 13.30 -6.73 -7.52
CA ASN A 427 12.77 -7.18 -8.79
C ASN A 427 11.36 -7.75 -8.63
N VAL A 428 11.14 -8.58 -7.61
CA VAL A 428 9.83 -9.16 -7.28
C VAL A 428 8.86 -8.06 -6.84
N LEU A 429 9.32 -7.04 -6.13
CA LEU A 429 8.49 -5.89 -5.73
C LEU A 429 7.90 -5.16 -6.94
N LEU A 430 8.71 -4.91 -7.97
CA LEU A 430 8.22 -4.30 -9.20
C LEU A 430 7.21 -5.22 -9.91
N GLY A 431 7.50 -6.52 -10.03
CA GLY A 431 6.58 -7.50 -10.63
C GLY A 431 5.23 -7.57 -9.90
N ALA A 432 5.26 -7.63 -8.57
CA ALA A 432 4.07 -7.61 -7.73
C ALA A 432 3.29 -6.28 -7.89
N ALA A 433 3.98 -5.15 -8.02
CA ALA A 433 3.33 -3.86 -8.23
C ALA A 433 2.64 -3.77 -9.60
N CYS A 434 3.27 -4.29 -10.67
CA CYS A 434 2.64 -4.40 -11.99
C CYS A 434 1.38 -5.29 -11.93
N GLY A 435 1.47 -6.44 -11.26
CA GLY A 435 0.33 -7.34 -11.07
C GLY A 435 -0.80 -6.66 -10.29
N GLN A 436 -0.48 -5.93 -9.22
CA GLN A 436 -1.46 -5.23 -8.40
C GLN A 436 -2.19 -4.12 -9.15
N VAL A 437 -1.47 -3.32 -9.94
CA VAL A 437 -2.06 -2.30 -10.83
C VAL A 437 -2.94 -2.96 -11.88
N GLY A 438 -2.48 -4.05 -12.50
CA GLY A 438 -3.27 -4.81 -13.46
C GLY A 438 -4.57 -5.35 -12.87
N LEU A 439 -4.52 -5.93 -11.66
CA LEU A 439 -5.70 -6.37 -10.93
C LEU A 439 -6.65 -5.21 -10.57
N GLY A 440 -6.11 -4.04 -10.20
CA GLY A 440 -6.90 -2.86 -9.88
C GLY A 440 -7.65 -2.32 -11.09
N ILE A 441 -6.95 -2.19 -12.22
CA ILE A 441 -7.54 -1.78 -13.50
C ILE A 441 -8.60 -2.81 -13.95
N ALA A 442 -8.31 -4.11 -13.89
CA ALA A 442 -9.26 -5.15 -14.27
C ALA A 442 -10.51 -5.12 -13.37
N THR A 443 -10.35 -5.01 -12.05
CA THR A 443 -11.46 -4.87 -11.09
C THR A 443 -12.35 -3.70 -11.47
N LEU A 444 -11.75 -2.59 -11.89
CA LEU A 444 -12.47 -1.39 -12.28
C LEU A 444 -13.20 -1.54 -13.62
N LEU A 445 -12.53 -2.03 -14.67
CA LEU A 445 -13.11 -2.17 -16.02
C LEU A 445 -14.25 -3.20 -16.06
N TYR A 446 -14.18 -4.25 -15.24
CA TYR A 446 -15.19 -5.30 -15.19
C TYR A 446 -16.27 -5.09 -14.12
N MET A 447 -16.41 -3.88 -13.57
CA MET A 447 -17.46 -3.54 -12.59
C MET A 447 -17.38 -4.34 -11.28
N VAL A 448 -16.18 -4.43 -10.71
CA VAL A 448 -15.88 -5.06 -9.41
C VAL A 448 -16.42 -6.51 -9.26
N PRO A 449 -16.09 -7.46 -10.16
CA PRO A 449 -16.45 -8.85 -9.93
C PRO A 449 -15.81 -9.36 -8.63
N VAL A 450 -16.55 -10.15 -7.84
CA VAL A 450 -16.10 -10.65 -6.52
C VAL A 450 -14.72 -11.30 -6.60
N SER A 451 -14.46 -12.08 -7.66
CA SER A 451 -13.16 -12.73 -7.89
C SER A 451 -12.02 -11.74 -8.08
N LEU A 452 -12.22 -10.71 -8.90
CA LEU A 452 -11.21 -9.68 -9.17
C LEU A 452 -10.99 -8.77 -7.95
N GLY A 453 -12.07 -8.32 -7.29
CA GLY A 453 -11.97 -7.52 -6.07
C GLY A 453 -11.23 -8.27 -4.96
N THR A 454 -11.56 -9.55 -4.76
CA THR A 454 -10.87 -10.43 -3.80
C THR A 454 -9.42 -10.65 -4.19
N ALA A 455 -9.13 -10.91 -5.48
CA ALA A 455 -7.76 -11.07 -5.97
C ALA A 455 -6.95 -9.77 -5.80
N HIS A 456 -7.54 -8.60 -6.03
CA HIS A 456 -6.90 -7.31 -5.83
C HIS A 456 -6.58 -7.05 -4.35
N GLN A 457 -7.48 -7.43 -3.43
CA GLN A 457 -7.23 -7.38 -2.00
C GLN A 457 -6.08 -8.33 -1.57
N ALA A 458 -6.08 -9.57 -2.06
CA ALA A 458 -5.00 -10.53 -1.84
C ALA A 458 -3.65 -10.04 -2.41
N GLY A 459 -3.69 -9.45 -3.60
CA GLY A 459 -2.53 -8.86 -4.27
C GLY A 459 -1.96 -7.67 -3.51
N SER A 460 -2.80 -6.85 -2.87
CA SER A 460 -2.37 -5.74 -2.01
C SER A 460 -1.54 -6.23 -0.82
N LEU A 461 -2.02 -7.26 -0.13
CA LEU A 461 -1.30 -7.86 0.98
C LEU A 461 -0.01 -8.57 0.51
N THR A 462 -0.05 -9.19 -0.67
CA THR A 462 1.14 -9.78 -1.33
C THR A 462 2.19 -8.70 -1.65
N LEU A 463 1.78 -7.56 -2.20
CA LEU A 463 2.66 -6.43 -2.46
C LEU A 463 3.32 -5.91 -1.17
N LEU A 464 2.52 -5.76 -0.10
CA LEU A 464 3.03 -5.38 1.22
C LEU A 464 4.04 -6.41 1.76
N THR A 465 3.78 -7.70 1.57
CA THR A 465 4.67 -8.81 1.96
C THR A 465 6.04 -8.67 1.31
N VAL A 466 6.08 -8.44 0.00
CA VAL A 466 7.33 -8.29 -0.75
C VAL A 466 8.06 -7.01 -0.36
N ALA A 467 7.33 -5.90 -0.14
CA ALA A 467 7.92 -4.64 0.33
C ALA A 467 8.57 -4.80 1.71
N MET A 468 7.90 -5.49 2.64
CA MET A 468 8.42 -5.81 3.98
C MET A 468 9.62 -6.75 3.91
N TYR A 469 9.59 -7.77 3.03
CA TYR A 469 10.73 -8.64 2.79
C TYR A 469 11.95 -7.85 2.31
N LEU A 470 11.77 -6.96 1.32
CA LEU A 470 12.85 -6.08 0.86
C LEU A 470 13.37 -5.20 1.99
N MET A 471 12.48 -4.54 2.74
CA MET A 471 12.85 -3.71 3.89
C MET A 471 13.69 -4.51 4.92
N HIS A 472 13.27 -5.74 5.23
CA HIS A 472 13.98 -6.63 6.14
C HIS A 472 15.33 -7.11 5.59
N SER A 473 15.40 -7.41 4.29
CA SER A 473 16.62 -7.88 3.61
C SER A 473 17.79 -6.90 3.68
N LEU A 474 17.48 -5.62 3.93
CA LEU A 474 18.43 -4.52 4.06
C LEU A 474 18.78 -4.18 5.53
N LYS A 475 18.23 -4.92 6.50
CA LYS A 475 18.55 -4.78 7.93
C LYS A 475 20.06 -4.96 8.11
N LYS A 476 20.69 -4.03 8.82
CA LYS A 476 22.12 -4.11 9.12
C LYS A 476 22.44 -5.38 9.90
N VAL A 477 23.53 -6.03 9.52
CA VAL A 477 24.04 -7.22 10.20
C VAL A 477 25.07 -6.75 11.22
N PRO A 478 24.95 -7.09 12.51
CA PRO A 478 26.00 -6.78 13.48
C PRO A 478 27.31 -7.45 13.06
N LEU A 479 28.39 -6.68 12.91
CA LEU A 479 29.73 -7.26 12.80
C LEU A 479 30.07 -7.85 14.17
N ALA A 480 30.32 -9.16 14.24
CA ALA A 480 30.26 -9.93 15.47
C ALA A 480 31.05 -9.33 16.65
N LYS A 481 30.38 -9.17 17.79
CA LYS A 481 30.90 -9.67 19.07
C LYS A 481 30.19 -11.00 19.32
N LYS A 482 30.94 -12.10 19.48
CA LYS A 482 30.42 -13.46 19.70
C LYS A 482 29.32 -13.45 20.77
N ILE A 483 28.07 -13.74 20.38
CA ILE A 483 26.95 -13.91 21.33
C ILE A 483 26.93 -15.40 21.72
N PRO A 484 27.16 -15.79 22.98
CA PRO A 484 27.11 -17.18 23.38
C PRO A 484 25.68 -17.73 23.27
N LEU A 485 25.53 -18.87 22.61
CA LEU A 485 24.30 -19.66 22.59
C LEU A 485 24.18 -20.39 23.94
N ARG A 486 23.10 -20.14 24.69
CA ARG A 486 22.73 -21.00 25.83
C ARG A 486 21.99 -22.21 25.26
N LEU A 487 22.53 -23.41 25.45
CA LEU A 487 21.97 -24.69 24.98
C LEU A 487 20.61 -24.98 25.62
#